data_AF-A0A512DEV1-F1
#
_entry.id   AF-A0A512DEV1-F1
#
_cell.length_a   1.000
_cell.length_b   1.000
_cell.length_c   1.000
_cell.angle_alpha   90.00
_cell.angle_beta   90.00
_cell.angle_gamma   90.00
#
_symmetry.space_group_name_H-M   'P 1'
#
loop_
_entity.id
_entity.type
_entity.pdbx_description
1 polymer ?
#
loop_
_entity_poly.entity_id
_entity_poly.type
_entity_poly.pdbx_seq_one_letter_code
_entity_poly.pdbx_strand_id
1 'polypeptide(L)'
;MKGDRVEIVIDAGGSTLTYEIEATRAGRRVDVTHGRGVVEVVETTRGGTPVRTARFMAGRVLALVERPAPRPAEADDVRVAPLRSA
;
A
#
# COMPACT_ATOMS: atom_id res chain seq x y z
N MET A 1 -13.58 0.18 -3.26
CA MET A 1 -12.38 0.01 -2.42
C MET A 1 -12.06 1.31 -1.71
N LYS A 2 -12.83 1.66 -0.68
CA LYS A 2 -12.41 2.76 0.20
C LYS A 2 -11.54 2.12 1.28
N GLY A 3 -10.37 2.72 1.56
CA GLY A 3 -9.45 2.19 2.56
C GLY A 3 -8.34 1.28 2.04
N ASP A 4 -8.13 1.19 0.72
CA ASP A 4 -6.85 0.70 0.19
C ASP A 4 -5.76 1.65 0.66
N ARG A 5 -4.74 1.12 1.33
CA ARG A 5 -3.67 1.90 1.94
C ARG A 5 -2.32 1.28 1.62
N VAL A 6 -1.33 2.12 1.39
CA VAL A 6 0.08 1.73 1.33
C VAL A 6 0.85 2.51 2.37
N GLU A 7 1.63 1.80 3.18
CA GLU A 7 2.61 2.41 4.09
C GLU A 7 4.01 2.23 3.49
N ILE A 8 4.77 3.32 3.41
CA ILE A 8 6.16 3.32 2.94
C ILE A 8 7.04 3.91 4.01
N VAL A 9 8.10 3.18 4.36
CA VAL A 9 9.17 3.67 5.23
C VAL A 9 10.40 3.90 4.38
N ILE A 10 11.01 5.08 4.49
CA ILE A 10 12.24 5.43 3.79
C ILE A 10 13.36 5.82 4.76
N ASP A 11 14.62 5.67 4.30
CA ASP A 11 15.78 6.33 4.88
C ASP A 11 15.90 7.78 4.40
N ALA A 12 15.86 8.70 5.35
CA ALA A 12 15.99 10.14 5.14
C ALA A 12 17.42 10.67 5.41
N GLY A 13 18.41 9.78 5.50
CA GLY A 13 19.81 10.14 5.76
C GLY A 13 20.12 10.19 7.24
N GLY A 14 19.87 9.09 7.95
CA GLY A 14 20.14 8.95 9.40
C GLY A 14 18.89 8.94 10.27
N SER A 15 17.71 9.04 9.66
CA SER A 15 16.41 8.84 10.30
C SER A 15 15.45 8.16 9.33
N THR A 16 14.35 7.63 9.87
CA THR A 16 13.29 7.02 9.05
C THR A 16 12.11 7.97 8.92
N LEU A 17 11.53 8.04 7.71
CA LEU A 17 10.25 8.69 7.49
C LEU A 17 9.21 7.66 7.04
N THR A 18 8.04 7.72 7.65
CA THR A 18 6.90 6.87 7.31
C THR A 18 5.85 7.69 6.59
N TYR A 19 5.41 7.21 5.44
CA TYR A 19 4.36 7.81 4.61
C TYR A 19 3.20 6.85 4.49
N GLU A 20 1.99 7.38 4.62
CA GLU A 20 0.76 6.64 4.43
C GLU A 20 -0.02 7.22 3.24
N ILE A 21 -0.31 6.38 2.25
CA ILE A 21 -1.05 6.76 1.04
C ILE A 21 -2.32 5.92 0.99
N GLU A 22 -3.47 6.58 1.13
CA GLU A 22 -4.78 5.92 1.15
C GLU A 22 -5.67 6.35 -0.01
N ALA A 23 -6.48 5.43 -0.54
CA ALA A 23 -7.56 5.75 -1.47
C ALA A 23 -8.63 6.59 -0.76
N THR A 24 -8.63 7.90 -1.03
CA THR A 24 -9.42 8.89 -0.27
C THR A 24 -10.92 8.83 -0.54
N ARG A 25 -11.34 8.24 -1.68
CA ARG A 25 -12.74 8.21 -2.11
C ARG A 25 -13.18 6.80 -2.51
N ALA A 26 -14.49 6.56 -2.38
CA ALA A 26 -15.10 5.31 -2.79
C ALA A 26 -14.84 5.04 -4.29
N GLY A 27 -14.48 3.79 -4.59
CA GLY A 27 -14.22 3.34 -5.96
C GLY A 27 -12.85 3.76 -6.51
N ARG A 28 -12.02 4.44 -5.73
CA ARG A 28 -10.60 4.60 -6.04
C ARG A 28 -9.79 3.43 -5.49
N ARG A 29 -8.55 3.28 -5.92
CA ARG A 29 -7.57 2.29 -5.44
C ARG A 29 -6.20 2.93 -5.34
N VAL A 30 -5.31 2.31 -4.59
CA VAL A 30 -3.89 2.68 -4.56
C VAL A 30 -3.10 1.60 -5.28
N ASP A 31 -2.29 2.01 -6.25
CA ASP A 31 -1.48 1.14 -7.08
C ASP A 31 0.00 1.39 -6.82
N VAL A 32 0.76 0.31 -6.61
CA VAL A 32 2.21 0.37 -6.46
C VAL A 32 2.87 -0.15 -7.73
N THR A 33 3.82 0.61 -8.26
CA THR A 33 4.66 0.19 -9.38
C THR A 33 6.13 0.41 -9.05
N HIS A 34 6.95 -0.59 -9.37
CA HIS A 34 8.40 -0.54 -9.19
C HIS A 34 9.07 -0.44 -10.57
N GLY A 35 9.92 0.55 -10.79
CA GLY A 35 10.63 0.68 -12.07
C GLY A 35 11.59 1.85 -12.13
N ARG A 36 12.63 1.72 -12.95
CA ARG A 36 13.62 2.80 -13.22
C ARG A 36 14.20 3.47 -11.95
N GLY A 37 14.42 2.67 -10.90
CA GLY A 37 14.97 3.17 -9.63
C GLY A 37 13.97 3.95 -8.76
N VAL A 38 12.68 3.90 -9.07
CA VAL A 38 11.61 4.57 -8.34
C VAL A 38 10.53 3.56 -7.95
N VAL A 39 9.95 3.77 -6.77
CA VAL A 39 8.67 3.18 -6.37
C VAL A 39 7.61 4.26 -6.51
N GLU A 40 6.63 4.04 -7.37
CA GLU A 40 5.53 4.96 -7.61
C GLU A 40 4.25 4.40 -7.00
N VAL A 41 3.58 5.22 -6.18
CA VAL A 41 2.31 4.91 -5.54
C VAL A 41 1.26 5.87 -6.08
N VAL A 42 0.24 5.33 -6.74
CA VAL A 42 -0.76 6.11 -7.47
C VAL A 42 -2.14 5.82 -6.92
N GLU A 43 -2.84 6.85 -6.47
CA GLU A 43 -4.29 6.75 -6.30
C GLU A 43 -4.93 6.88 -7.68
N THR A 44 -5.67 5.85 -8.10
CA THR A 44 -6.37 5.82 -9.38
C THR A 44 -7.88 5.79 -9.17
N THR A 45 -8.64 6.38 -10.09
CA THR A 45 -10.10 6.22 -10.14
C THR A 45 -10.48 4.81 -10.60
N ARG A 46 -11.76 4.45 -10.49
CA ARG A 46 -12.28 3.19 -11.06
C ARG A 46 -11.96 3.03 -12.56
N GLY A 47 -11.91 4.15 -13.30
CA GLY A 47 -11.58 4.16 -14.73
C GLY A 47 -10.08 4.17 -15.02
N GLY A 48 -9.22 4.02 -14.00
CA GLY A 48 -7.76 4.01 -14.16
C GLY A 48 -7.11 5.38 -14.27
N THR A 49 -7.86 6.47 -14.14
CA THR A 49 -7.29 7.83 -14.18
C THR A 49 -6.49 8.10 -12.91
N PRO A 50 -5.20 8.47 -13.00
CA PRO A 50 -4.42 8.85 -11.83
C PRO A 50 -4.94 10.18 -11.26
N VAL A 51 -5.10 10.27 -9.94
CA VAL A 51 -5.56 11.48 -9.26
C VAL A 51 -4.58 12.01 -8.24
N ARG A 52 -3.68 11.16 -7.73
CA ARG A 52 -2.58 11.55 -6.86
C ARG A 52 -1.43 10.56 -7.04
N THR A 53 -0.22 11.07 -7.13
CA THR A 53 0.98 10.26 -7.32
C THR A 53 2.01 10.64 -6.26
N ALA A 54 2.57 9.64 -5.60
CA ALA A 54 3.76 9.76 -4.77
C ALA A 54 4.89 8.93 -5.40
N ARG A 55 6.13 9.44 -5.34
CA ARG A 55 7.32 8.76 -5.88
C ARG A 55 8.41 8.73 -4.83
N PHE A 56 9.04 7.57 -4.70
CA PHE A 56 10.11 7.32 -3.75
C PHE A 56 11.32 6.75 -4.49
N MET A 57 12.51 7.20 -4.14
CA MET A 57 13.75 6.59 -4.65
C MET A 57 13.82 5.15 -4.13
N ALA A 58 13.84 4.16 -5.02
CA ALA A 58 13.76 2.75 -4.63
C ALA A 58 14.90 2.35 -3.68
N GLY A 59 16.11 2.87 -3.91
CA GLY A 59 17.28 2.61 -3.05
C GLY A 59 17.18 3.19 -1.63
N ARG A 60 16.15 3.99 -1.32
CA ARG A 60 15.90 4.53 0.02
C ARG A 60 14.67 3.91 0.70
N VAL A 61 13.91 3.07 0.01
CA VAL A 61 12.73 2.41 0.60
C VAL A 61 13.21 1.27 1.50
N LEU A 62 12.90 1.36 2.78
CA LEU A 62 13.23 0.36 3.79
C LEU A 62 12.11 -0.68 3.94
N ALA A 63 10.86 -0.23 3.82
CA ALA A 63 9.69 -1.10 3.86
C ALA A 63 8.56 -0.53 2.99
N LEU A 64 7.79 -1.44 2.39
CA LEU A 64 6.54 -1.15 1.71
C LEU A 64 5.51 -2.19 2.14
N VAL A 65 4.39 -1.73 2.67
CA VAL A 65 3.29 -2.59 3.12
C VAL A 65 2.02 -2.16 2.42
N GLU A 66 1.50 -3.03 1.56
CA GLU A 66 0.17 -2.89 0.99
C GLU A 66 -0.86 -3.42 1.98
N ARG A 67 -1.85 -2.59 2.30
CA ARG A 67 -3.01 -2.91 3.12
C ARG A 67 -4.27 -2.74 2.26
N PRO A 68 -4.69 -3.80 1.55
CA PRO A 68 -5.91 -3.78 0.77
C PRO A 68 -7.12 -3.48 1.65
N ALA A 69 -8.14 -2.83 1.09
CA ALA A 69 -9.40 -2.64 1.78
C ALA A 69 -9.96 -4.00 2.24
N PRO A 70 -10.54 -4.09 3.45
CA PRO A 70 -11.18 -5.31 3.91
C PRO A 70 -12.21 -5.81 2.90
N ARG A 71 -12.09 -7.08 2.49
CA ARG A 71 -13.13 -7.77 1.73
C ARG A 71 -13.95 -8.67 2.66
N PRO A 72 -15.20 -8.98 2.28
CA PRO A 72 -15.94 -10.06 2.94
C PRO A 72 -15.13 -11.34 2.90
N ALA A 73 -15.22 -12.14 3.97
CA ALA A 73 -14.60 -13.46 3.99
C ALA A 73 -15.24 -14.33 2.90
N GLU A 74 -14.42 -14.95 2.07
CA GLU A 74 -14.84 -15.87 1.02
C GLU A 74 -14.89 -17.31 1.57
N ALA A 75 -15.63 -18.19 0.90
CA ALA A 75 -15.84 -19.58 1.37
C ALA A 75 -14.52 -20.35 1.51
N ASP A 76 -13.52 -19.97 0.72
CA ASP A 76 -12.19 -20.60 0.69
C ASP A 76 -11.18 -19.95 1.66
N ASP A 77 -11.59 -18.92 2.41
CA ASP A 77 -10.73 -18.33 3.43
C ASP A 77 -10.52 -19.33 4.58
N VAL A 78 -9.33 -19.93 4.61
CA VAL A 78 -8.96 -20.93 5.61
C VAL A 78 -8.87 -20.28 6.99
N ARG A 79 -9.73 -20.72 7.92
CA ARG A 79 -9.60 -20.37 9.33
C ARG A 79 -8.37 -21.06 9.91
N VAL A 80 -7.28 -20.31 10.09
CA VAL A 80 -6.06 -20.81 10.72
C VAL A 80 -6.24 -20.80 12.24
N ALA A 81 -6.01 -21.95 12.90
CA ALA A 81 -6.01 -22.01 14.35
C ALA A 81 -4.87 -21.15 14.91
N PRO A 82 -5.12 -20.29 15.92
CA PRO A 82 -4.06 -19.48 16.49
C PRO A 82 -2.97 -20.38 17.07
N LEU A 83 -1.70 -20.00 16.85
CA LEU A 83 -0.56 -20.63 17.50
C LEU A 83 -0.82 -20.62 19.00
N ARG A 84 -0.93 -21.80 19.61
CA ARG A 84 -1.09 -21.91 21.06
C ARG A 84 0.14 -21.29 21.70
N SER A 85 -0.05 -20.23 22.46
CA SER A 85 0.99 -19.71 23.36
C SER A 85 1.33 -20.80 24.37
N ALA A 86 2.63 -21.15 24.41
CA ALA A 86 3.21 -22.15 25.29
C ALA A 86 3.13 -21.73 26.76
#